data_AF-A0AAW3EFS1-F1
#
_entry.id   AF-A0AAW3EFS1-F1
#
_cell.length_a   1.000
_cell.length_b   1.000
_cell.length_c   1.000
_cell.angle_alpha   90.00
_cell.angle_beta   90.00
_cell.angle_gamma   90.00
#
_symmetry.space_group_name_H-M   'P 1'
#
loop_
_entity.id
_entity.type
_entity.pdbx_description
1 polymer ?
#
loop_
_entity_poly.entity_id
_entity_poly.type
_entity_poly.pdbx_seq_one_letter_code
_entity_poly.pdbx_strand_id
1 'polypeptide(L)'
;MVEQDCIFDLVIDRSNLSSIKWGRYKRADIISFGTADMDFPSPSCIREALVRKAESGMYAYEYKPDTYYQAVTEWFKYNHNWNMKPEWLTNCPGMWALFSLCLQAYTCFMLRIFTQQ
;
A
#
# COMPACT_ATOMS: atom_id res chain seq x y z
N MET A 1 -33.75 -6.20 9.28
CA MET A 1 -32.57 -5.45 8.79
C MET A 1 -31.38 -6.18 9.36
N VAL A 2 -30.68 -6.96 8.52
CA VAL A 2 -29.54 -7.76 8.98
C VAL A 2 -28.42 -6.76 9.26
N GLU A 3 -27.92 -6.72 10.50
CA GLU A 3 -26.68 -6.03 10.83
C GLU A 3 -25.64 -6.46 9.81
N GLN A 4 -25.11 -5.51 9.07
CA GLN A 4 -24.01 -5.81 8.19
C GLN A 4 -22.81 -6.05 9.10
N ASP A 5 -22.51 -7.33 9.36
CA ASP A 5 -21.38 -7.75 10.19
C ASP A 5 -20.15 -6.93 9.80
N CYS A 6 -19.60 -6.21 10.78
CA CYS A 6 -18.48 -5.31 10.58
C CYS A 6 -17.28 -6.13 10.06
N ILE A 7 -16.65 -5.68 8.96
CA ILE A 7 -15.53 -6.41 8.34
C ILE A 7 -14.32 -6.57 9.29
N PHE A 8 -14.29 -5.80 10.38
CA PHE A 8 -13.24 -5.83 11.39
C PHE A 8 -13.46 -6.93 12.45
N ASP A 9 -14.66 -7.50 12.55
CA ASP A 9 -14.97 -8.61 13.47
C ASP A 9 -14.82 -9.97 12.79
N LEU A 10 -14.57 -9.99 11.48
CA LEU A 10 -14.36 -11.21 10.71
C LEU A 10 -12.98 -11.83 11.03
N VAL A 11 -12.99 -13.03 11.62
CA VAL A 11 -11.77 -13.80 11.85
C VAL A 11 -11.36 -14.49 10.54
N ILE A 12 -10.23 -14.07 9.97
CA ILE A 12 -9.67 -14.64 8.74
C ILE A 12 -8.38 -15.40 9.07
N ASP A 13 -8.36 -16.70 8.76
CA ASP A 13 -7.12 -17.48 8.82
C ASP A 13 -6.22 -17.16 7.61
N ARG A 14 -5.05 -16.59 7.88
CA ARG A 14 -4.04 -16.24 6.87
C ARG A 14 -2.82 -17.16 6.90
N SER A 15 -2.85 -18.25 7.68
CA SER A 15 -1.71 -19.17 7.85
C SER A 15 -1.31 -19.89 6.55
N ASN A 16 -2.29 -20.19 5.68
CA ASN A 16 -2.09 -20.85 4.39
C ASN A 16 -1.90 -19.89 3.21
N LEU A 17 -2.07 -18.59 3.45
CA LEU A 17 -1.72 -17.55 2.49
C LEU A 17 -0.22 -17.30 2.69
N SER A 18 0.57 -17.18 1.63
CA SER A 18 2.03 -16.90 1.66
C SER A 18 2.36 -15.55 2.32
N SER A 19 2.01 -15.38 3.59
CA SER A 19 2.04 -14.17 4.39
C SER A 19 3.38 -14.12 5.11
N ILE A 20 4.08 -13.00 4.97
CA ILE A 20 5.31 -12.77 5.75
C ILE A 20 4.97 -12.68 7.25
N LYS A 21 3.85 -12.03 7.61
CA LYS A 21 3.40 -11.89 8.99
C LYS A 21 3.20 -13.25 9.66
N TRP A 22 2.41 -14.13 9.06
CA TRP A 22 2.03 -15.42 9.67
C TRP A 22 3.00 -16.57 9.32
N GLY A 23 3.66 -16.51 8.16
CA GLY A 23 4.55 -17.55 7.67
C GLY A 23 5.97 -17.51 8.23
N ARG A 24 6.38 -16.43 8.93
CA ARG A 24 7.76 -16.25 9.40
C ARG A 24 8.22 -17.29 10.41
N TYR A 25 7.37 -17.68 11.35
CA TYR A 25 7.77 -18.54 12.48
C TYR A 25 7.19 -19.96 12.43
N LYS A 26 6.34 -20.30 11.44
CA LYS A 26 5.72 -21.63 11.18
C LYS A 26 5.42 -22.45 12.46
N ARG A 27 4.88 -21.79 13.47
CA ARG A 27 4.62 -22.33 14.81
C ARG A 27 3.22 -21.96 15.21
N ALA A 28 2.43 -22.95 15.61
CA ALA A 28 1.02 -22.77 15.96
C ALA A 28 0.81 -22.01 17.28
N ASP A 29 1.85 -21.91 18.12
CA ASP A 29 1.80 -21.24 19.42
C ASP A 29 2.21 -19.76 19.36
N ILE A 30 2.45 -19.22 18.16
CA ILE A 30 2.85 -17.82 17.96
C ILE A 30 1.72 -17.04 17.31
N ILE A 31 1.25 -16.00 17.99
CA ILE A 31 0.36 -14.99 17.41
C ILE A 31 1.24 -13.86 16.87
N SER A 32 1.15 -13.58 15.57
CA SER A 32 2.03 -12.62 14.90
C SER A 32 1.47 -11.20 14.92
N PHE A 33 2.25 -10.26 15.46
CA PHE A 33 1.97 -8.82 15.46
C PHE A 33 3.11 -7.99 14.84
N GLY A 34 4.06 -8.62 14.14
CA GLY A 34 5.32 -7.97 13.75
C GLY A 34 5.26 -7.14 12.47
N THR A 35 4.65 -7.65 11.41
CA THR A 35 4.57 -6.95 10.12
C THR A 35 3.40 -5.98 10.12
N ALA A 36 3.63 -4.76 9.61
CA ALA A 36 2.63 -3.70 9.51
C ALA A 36 1.68 -3.89 8.32
N ASP A 37 1.02 -5.05 8.25
CA ASP A 37 -0.13 -5.32 7.40
C ASP A 37 -1.33 -5.78 8.25
N MET A 38 -2.53 -5.61 7.71
CA MET A 38 -3.79 -5.86 8.42
C MET A 38 -4.31 -7.28 8.14
N ASP A 39 -5.06 -7.83 9.09
CA ASP A 39 -5.76 -9.12 8.94
C ASP A 39 -7.23 -8.95 8.50
N PHE A 40 -7.52 -7.86 7.79
CA PHE A 40 -8.84 -7.53 7.25
C PHE A 40 -8.88 -7.69 5.73
N PRO A 41 -10.04 -8.01 5.15
CA PRO A 41 -10.17 -8.03 3.70
C PRO A 41 -10.03 -6.60 3.16
N SER A 42 -9.42 -6.46 1.98
CA SER A 42 -9.39 -5.16 1.30
C SER A 42 -10.83 -4.68 1.00
N PRO A 43 -11.08 -3.36 0.95
CA PRO A 43 -12.39 -2.81 0.61
C PRO A 43 -12.93 -3.37 -0.71
N SER A 44 -14.24 -3.53 -0.83
CA SER A 44 -14.90 -4.11 -2.02
C SER A 44 -14.52 -3.37 -3.29
N CYS A 45 -14.46 -2.03 -3.27
CA CYS A 45 -14.08 -1.22 -4.43
C CYS A 45 -12.69 -1.58 -4.99
N ILE A 46 -11.73 -1.90 -4.12
CA ILE A 46 -10.38 -2.34 -4.52
C ILE A 46 -10.43 -3.74 -5.11
N ARG A 47 -11.13 -4.68 -4.43
CA ARG A 47 -11.26 -6.07 -4.88
C ARG A 47 -11.94 -6.15 -6.25
N GLU A 48 -13.02 -5.41 -6.44
CA GLU A 48 -13.76 -5.34 -7.70
C GLU A 48 -12.92 -4.71 -8.82
N ALA A 49 -12.14 -3.67 -8.53
CA ALA A 49 -11.24 -3.08 -9.52
C ALA A 49 -10.16 -4.08 -9.98
N LEU A 50 -9.61 -4.88 -9.06
CA LEU A 50 -8.66 -5.94 -9.38
C LEU A 50 -9.30 -7.05 -10.21
N VAL A 51 -10.51 -7.48 -9.87
CA VAL A 51 -11.26 -8.49 -10.65
C VAL A 51 -11.51 -7.98 -12.06
N ARG A 52 -12.05 -6.76 -12.22
CA ARG A 52 -12.26 -6.16 -13.55
C ARG A 52 -10.98 -6.07 -14.36
N LYS A 53 -9.85 -5.74 -13.71
CA LYS A 53 -8.54 -5.69 -14.38
C LYS A 53 -8.10 -7.07 -14.86
N ALA A 54 -8.28 -8.11 -14.02
CA ALA A 54 -7.97 -9.49 -14.39
C ALA A 54 -8.89 -10.03 -15.51
N GLU A 55 -10.16 -9.66 -15.51
CA GLU A 55 -11.11 -10.06 -16.55
C GLU A 55 -10.78 -9.42 -17.91
N SER A 56 -10.07 -8.28 -17.93
CA SER A 56 -9.70 -7.61 -19.19
C SER A 56 -8.76 -8.44 -20.07
N GLY A 57 -7.99 -9.37 -19.49
CA GLY A 57 -7.01 -10.20 -20.20
C GLY A 57 -5.80 -9.43 -20.78
N MET A 58 -5.73 -8.12 -20.60
CA MET A 58 -4.67 -7.26 -21.14
C MET A 58 -3.78 -6.74 -20.01
N TYR A 59 -2.51 -7.19 -20.01
CA TYR A 59 -1.53 -6.91 -18.95
C TYR A 59 -0.23 -6.30 -19.48
N ALA A 60 -0.32 -5.58 -20.59
CA ALA A 60 0.81 -4.90 -21.21
C ALA A 60 1.16 -3.60 -20.45
N TYR A 61 2.18 -2.90 -20.95
CA TYR A 61 2.58 -1.60 -20.42
C TYR A 61 1.45 -0.57 -20.52
N GLU A 62 1.15 0.09 -19.41
CA GLU A 62 0.09 1.08 -19.30
C GLU A 62 0.63 2.41 -18.77
N TYR A 63 0.15 3.49 -19.39
CA TYR A 63 0.29 4.83 -18.81
C TYR A 63 -0.71 5.00 -17.69
N LYS A 64 -0.35 5.81 -16.69
CA LYS A 64 -1.30 6.20 -15.65
C LYS A 64 -2.24 7.26 -16.21
N PRO A 65 -3.56 7.06 -16.14
CA PRO A 65 -4.53 8.07 -16.60
C PRO A 65 -4.51 9.29 -15.68
N ASP A 66 -5.00 10.44 -16.15
CA ASP A 66 -5.11 11.66 -15.33
C ASP A 66 -5.93 11.45 -14.05
N THR A 67 -6.91 10.54 -14.10
CA THR A 67 -7.74 10.13 -12.96
C THR A 67 -6.91 9.54 -11.81
N TYR A 68 -5.75 8.93 -12.09
CA TYR A 68 -4.82 8.49 -11.06
C TYR A 68 -4.26 9.66 -10.25
N TYR A 69 -3.76 10.69 -10.94
CA TYR A 69 -3.17 11.85 -10.29
C TYR A 69 -4.24 12.68 -9.56
N GLN A 70 -5.43 12.81 -10.15
CA GLN A 70 -6.58 13.45 -9.51
C GLN A 70 -6.97 12.76 -8.21
N ALA A 71 -7.07 11.42 -8.19
CA ALA A 71 -7.42 10.68 -6.98
C ALA A 71 -6.44 10.95 -5.82
N VAL A 72 -5.14 11.05 -6.12
CA VAL A 72 -4.11 11.37 -5.12
C VAL A 72 -4.23 12.81 -4.64
N THR A 73 -4.30 13.78 -5.55
CA THR A 73 -4.34 15.20 -5.16
C THR A 73 -5.62 15.56 -4.40
N GLU A 74 -6.76 14.99 -4.79
CA GLU A 74 -8.04 15.17 -4.09
C GLU A 74 -8.03 14.53 -2.71
N TRP A 75 -7.42 13.34 -2.55
CA TRP A 75 -7.27 12.71 -1.24
C TRP A 75 -6.51 13.60 -0.25
N PHE A 76 -5.40 14.21 -0.69
CA PHE A 76 -4.63 15.13 0.15
C PHE A 76 -5.38 16.43 0.44
N LYS A 77 -6.12 16.95 -0.54
CA LYS A 77 -6.95 18.14 -0.34
C LYS A 77 -8.06 17.87 0.68
N TYR A 78 -8.77 16.75 0.55
CA TYR A 78 -9.89 16.41 1.42
C TYR A 78 -9.45 16.11 2.86
N ASN A 79 -8.44 15.26 3.03
CA ASN A 79 -8.03 14.79 4.36
C ASN A 79 -7.05 15.72 5.08
N HIS A 80 -6.31 16.54 4.33
CA HIS A 80 -5.20 17.34 4.89
C HIS A 80 -5.25 18.81 4.48
N ASN A 81 -6.29 19.26 3.77
CA ASN A 81 -6.40 20.62 3.23
C ASN A 81 -5.17 21.05 2.40
N TRP A 82 -4.47 20.09 1.81
CA TRP A 82 -3.25 20.34 1.05
C TRP A 82 -3.51 20.30 -0.44
N ASN A 83 -3.35 21.45 -1.10
CA ASN A 83 -3.48 21.57 -2.55
C ASN A 83 -2.19 21.10 -3.25
N MET A 84 -2.06 19.79 -3.43
CA MET A 84 -0.96 19.19 -4.20
C MET A 84 -1.12 19.45 -5.71
N LYS A 85 0.02 19.64 -6.40
CA LYS A 85 0.06 19.73 -7.86
C LYS A 85 0.44 18.38 -8.48
N PRO A 86 -0.19 17.95 -9.58
CA PRO A 86 0.14 16.67 -10.24
C PRO A 86 1.61 16.56 -10.62
N GLU A 87 2.27 17.66 -10.99
CA GLU A 87 3.68 17.66 -11.42
C GLU A 87 4.67 17.35 -10.28
N TRP A 88 4.20 17.35 -9.02
CA TRP A 88 5.01 16.94 -7.87
C TRP A 88 5.04 15.42 -7.68
N LEU A 89 4.14 14.69 -8.33
CA LEU A 89 3.98 13.25 -8.14
C LEU A 89 4.97 12.49 -9.01
N THR A 90 5.81 11.67 -8.38
CA THR A 90 6.68 10.70 -9.06
C THR A 90 6.34 9.29 -8.62
N ASN A 91 6.42 8.34 -9.55
CA ASN A 91 6.06 6.95 -9.29
C ASN A 91 7.29 6.15 -8.90
N CYS A 92 7.20 5.43 -7.79
CA CYS A 92 8.23 4.48 -7.35
C CYS A 92 7.54 3.20 -6.87
N PRO A 93 8.07 2.00 -7.20
CA PRO A 93 7.45 0.73 -6.82
C PRO A 93 7.39 0.49 -5.29
N GLY A 94 8.12 1.25 -4.47
CA GLY A 94 8.03 1.14 -3.03
C GLY A 94 8.81 2.22 -2.29
N MET A 95 8.44 2.44 -1.02
CA MET A 95 9.03 3.49 -0.17
C MET A 95 10.54 3.30 0.04
N TRP A 96 11.01 2.07 0.28
CA TRP A 96 12.45 1.81 0.49
C TRP A 96 13.31 2.07 -0.75
N ALA A 97 12.78 1.73 -1.93
CA ALA A 97 13.46 2.03 -3.20
C ALA A 97 13.53 3.55 -3.43
N LEU A 98 12.44 4.27 -3.15
CA LEU A 98 12.40 5.72 -3.23
C LEU A 98 13.40 6.36 -2.25
N PHE A 99 13.43 5.89 -1.01
CA PHE A 99 14.35 6.39 -0.01
C PHE A 99 15.81 6.20 -0.44
N SER A 100 16.19 5.00 -0.89
CA SER A 100 17.52 4.73 -1.43
C SER A 100 17.88 5.64 -2.60
N LEU A 101 16.93 5.88 -3.52
CA LEU A 101 17.13 6.78 -4.65
C LEU A 101 17.35 8.23 -4.18
N CYS A 102 16.54 8.71 -3.23
CA CYS A 102 16.72 10.03 -2.64
C CYS A 102 18.08 10.17 -1.97
N LEU A 103 18.54 9.15 -1.23
CA LEU A 103 19.88 9.19 -0.63
C LEU A 103 20.97 9.30 -1.70
N GLN A 104 20.90 8.51 -2.77
CA GLN A 104 21.89 8.56 -3.85
C GLN A 104 21.84 9.89 -4.63
N ALA A 105 20.65 10.47 -4.82
CA ALA A 105 20.47 11.69 -5.58
C ALA A 105 20.85 12.95 -4.78
N TYR A 106 20.62 12.96 -3.46
CA TYR A 106 20.74 14.15 -2.63
C TYR A 106 21.89 14.11 -1.62
N THR A 107 22.67 13.03 -1.57
CA THR A 107 23.83 12.92 -0.68
C THR A 107 25.10 12.52 -1.44
N CYS A 108 26.25 12.83 -0.86
CA CYS A 108 27.56 12.39 -1.32
C CYS A 108 28.38 11.86 -0.13
N PHE A 109 29.56 11.30 -0.40
CA PHE A 109 30.38 10.51 0.55
C PHE A 109 30.69 11.19 1.91
N MET A 110 30.47 12.50 2.09
CA MET A 110 30.69 13.21 3.37
C MET A 110 29.44 13.84 3.99
N LEU A 111 28.26 13.67 3.38
CA LEU A 111 27.00 14.20 3.90
C LEU A 111 26.45 13.26 4.99
N ARG A 112 26.03 13.82 6.13
CA ARG A 112 25.41 13.07 7.24
C ARG A 112 23.89 13.10 7.13
N ILE A 113 23.25 11.97 7.40
CA ILE A 113 21.80 11.83 7.47
C ILE A 113 21.41 11.75 8.95
N PHE A 114 20.50 12.62 9.37
CA PHE A 114 19.95 12.61 10.73
C PHE A 114 18.66 11.79 10.74
N THR A 115 18.52 10.91 11.72
CA THR A 115 17.31 10.11 11.95
C THR A 115 16.92 10.22 13.42
N GLN A 116 15.64 10.05 13.73
CA GLN A 116 15.14 9.90 15.09
C GLN A 116 14.81 8.41 15.30
N GLN A 117 15.31 7.84 16.39
CA GLN A 117 14.91 6.50 16.85
C GLN A 117 13.77 6.63 17.86
#